data_AF-A0A378KWT8-F1
#
_entry.id   AF-A0A378KWT8-F1
#
_cell.length_a   1.000
_cell.length_b   1.000
_cell.length_c   1.000
_cell.angle_alpha   90.00
_cell.angle_beta   90.00
_cell.angle_gamma   90.00
#
_symmetry.space_group_name_H-M   'P 1'
#
loop_
_entity.id
_entity.type
_entity.pdbx_description
1 polymer ?
#
loop_
_entity_poly.entity_id
_entity_poly.type
_entity_poly.pdbx_seq_one_letter_code
_entity_poly.pdbx_strand_id
1 'polypeptide(L)'
;MTLFLFLVILAYLMGSFCSAIIVCRVFGLPDPREEGSKNPGATNVLRIAGKKYAALVMVGDVLKGTIPVLIAKVLGATPAIIAFTALAAVIGHMFPVFFKFKGGKGVATAIGALLGFHFIIGVMVAATWLLVANFSRYSSLASIVAISLSPFYSLLIVGRLDIFPPLFFIALLVLYKHKNNINRLIDGVEPKIKFKPDVIHDIMESPPVINENAEVPTQKPVAAESKIEKVTVKEKEKTPKSKAPTKNAKTTKAAPKKASKAEEPTKKAKTTKPKSPKPKEEQ
;
A
#
# COMPACT_ATOMS: atom_id res chain seq x y z
N MET A 1 -7.90 -13.12 -23.94
CA MET A 1 -8.63 -12.57 -22.77
C MET A 1 -8.47 -13.46 -21.53
N THR A 2 -8.71 -14.77 -21.60
CA THR A 2 -8.56 -15.70 -20.47
C THR A 2 -7.17 -15.69 -19.82
N LEU A 3 -6.10 -15.78 -20.63
CA LEU A 3 -4.72 -15.75 -20.14
C LEU A 3 -4.40 -14.45 -19.37
N PHE A 4 -4.89 -13.30 -19.87
CA PHE A 4 -4.71 -12.01 -19.22
C PHE A 4 -5.37 -12.00 -17.83
N LEU A 5 -6.63 -12.42 -17.72
CA LEU A 5 -7.34 -12.46 -16.44
C LEU A 5 -6.65 -13.40 -15.45
N PHE A 6 -6.26 -14.60 -15.91
CA PHE A 6 -5.53 -15.55 -15.10
C PHE A 6 -4.23 -14.97 -14.54
N LEU A 7 -3.40 -14.36 -15.39
CA LEU A 7 -2.11 -13.79 -14.98
C LEU A 7 -2.27 -12.60 -14.02
N VAL A 8 -3.24 -11.71 -14.28
CA VAL A 8 -3.53 -10.57 -13.40
C VAL A 8 -4.00 -11.04 -12.02
N ILE A 9 -4.91 -12.00 -11.96
CA ILE A 9 -5.40 -12.56 -10.69
C ILE A 9 -4.26 -13.27 -9.95
N LEU A 10 -3.50 -14.12 -10.64
CA LEU A 10 -2.36 -14.84 -10.06
C LEU A 10 -1.35 -13.85 -9.47
N ALA A 11 -0.95 -12.84 -10.25
CA ALA A 11 0.01 -11.83 -9.82
C ALA A 11 -0.49 -11.03 -8.61
N TYR A 12 -1.76 -10.64 -8.60
CA TYR A 12 -2.37 -9.95 -7.45
C TYR A 12 -2.33 -10.82 -6.18
N LEU A 13 -2.67 -12.11 -6.28
CA LEU A 13 -2.62 -13.03 -5.15
C LEU A 13 -1.18 -13.26 -4.66
N MET A 14 -0.23 -13.44 -5.57
CA MET A 14 1.19 -13.56 -5.22
C MET A 14 1.73 -12.28 -4.57
N GLY A 15 1.37 -11.11 -5.11
CA GLY A 15 1.72 -9.81 -4.52
C GLY A 15 1.13 -9.60 -3.13
N SER A 16 -0.05 -10.20 -2.87
CA SER A 16 -0.79 -10.07 -1.61
C SER A 16 -0.14 -10.77 -0.41
N PHE A 17 0.92 -11.56 -0.60
CA PHE A 17 1.72 -12.05 0.53
C PHE A 17 2.55 -10.92 1.15
N CYS A 18 2.30 -10.59 2.41
CA CYS A 18 3.05 -9.57 3.14
C CYS A 18 4.33 -10.14 3.77
N SER A 19 5.43 -10.14 3.01
CA SER A 19 6.74 -10.63 3.45
C SER A 19 7.16 -10.06 4.81
N ALA A 20 6.94 -8.77 5.06
CA ALA A 20 7.27 -8.14 6.35
C ALA A 20 6.51 -8.77 7.54
N ILE A 21 5.22 -9.02 7.38
CA ILE A 21 4.39 -9.61 8.44
C ILE A 21 4.76 -11.08 8.63
N ILE A 22 4.99 -11.81 7.54
CA ILE A 22 5.38 -13.22 7.56
C ILE A 22 6.73 -13.37 8.26
N VAL A 23 7.75 -12.61 7.84
CA VAL A 23 9.08 -12.64 8.46
C VAL A 23 9.01 -12.25 9.92
N CYS A 24 8.34 -11.15 10.29
CA CYS A 24 8.26 -10.77 11.69
C CYS A 24 7.57 -11.85 12.55
N ARG A 25 6.50 -12.47 12.05
CA ARG A 25 5.80 -13.53 12.79
C ARG A 25 6.64 -14.82 12.92
N VAL A 26 7.31 -15.26 11.86
CA VAL A 26 8.11 -16.50 11.86
C VAL A 26 9.31 -16.39 12.82
N PHE A 27 9.89 -15.20 12.94
CA PHE A 27 11.07 -14.96 13.79
C PHE A 27 10.76 -14.34 15.16
N GLY A 28 9.48 -14.24 15.55
CA GLY A 28 9.09 -13.68 16.86
C GLY A 28 9.43 -12.19 17.05
N LEU A 29 9.46 -11.42 15.96
CA LEU A 29 9.83 -10.01 15.96
C LEU A 29 8.59 -9.10 16.11
N PRO A 30 8.76 -7.81 16.50
CA PRO A 30 7.64 -6.87 16.60
C PRO A 30 6.84 -6.72 15.29
N ASP A 31 5.52 -6.53 15.41
CA ASP A 31 4.64 -6.37 14.24
C ASP A 31 4.96 -5.03 13.53
N PRO A 32 5.35 -5.07 12.24
CA PRO A 32 5.75 -3.86 11.51
C PRO A 32 4.59 -2.91 11.19
N ARG A 33 3.35 -3.26 11.54
CA ARG A 33 2.18 -2.38 11.44
C ARG A 33 1.96 -1.54 12.70
N GLU A 34 2.47 -2.01 13.84
CA GLU A 34 2.36 -1.29 15.12
C GLU A 34 3.63 -0.49 15.42
N GLU A 35 4.79 -1.01 15.01
CA GLU A 35 6.08 -0.43 15.34
C GLU A 35 6.74 0.38 14.21
N GLY A 36 7.64 1.28 14.62
CA GLY A 36 8.44 2.12 13.73
C GLY A 36 7.58 3.07 12.88
N SER A 37 7.66 2.95 11.55
CA SER A 37 6.84 3.75 10.62
C SER A 37 5.45 3.19 10.36
N LYS A 38 5.06 2.08 11.01
CA LYS A 38 3.74 1.44 10.85
C LYS A 38 3.42 1.02 9.40
N ASN A 39 4.47 0.76 8.61
CA ASN A 39 4.36 0.34 7.21
C ASN A 39 5.05 -1.03 7.07
N PRO A 40 4.34 -2.07 6.59
CA PRO A 40 4.87 -3.43 6.51
C PRO A 40 5.80 -3.59 5.30
N GLY A 41 7.01 -3.06 5.38
CA GLY A 41 8.03 -3.19 4.33
C GLY A 41 9.45 -3.20 4.89
N ALA A 42 10.42 -3.57 4.04
CA ALA A 42 11.81 -3.82 4.42
C ALA A 42 12.47 -2.66 5.20
N THR A 43 12.24 -1.39 4.80
CA THR A 43 12.80 -0.23 5.51
C THR A 43 12.28 -0.11 6.94
N ASN A 44 11.05 -0.52 7.22
CA ASN A 44 10.54 -0.51 8.59
C ASN A 44 11.14 -1.65 9.41
N VAL A 45 11.20 -2.85 8.81
CA VAL A 45 11.85 -4.02 9.43
C VAL A 45 13.33 -3.73 9.74
N LEU A 46 14.03 -2.99 8.88
CA LEU A 46 15.39 -2.54 9.15
C LEU A 46 15.49 -1.70 10.44
N ARG A 47 14.49 -0.87 10.71
CA ARG A 47 14.47 0.00 11.90
C ARG A 47 14.16 -0.76 13.18
N ILE A 48 13.25 -1.74 13.12
CA ILE A 48 12.72 -2.42 14.31
C ILE A 48 13.40 -3.76 14.61
N ALA A 49 14.00 -4.42 13.62
CA ALA A 49 14.57 -5.77 13.76
C ALA A 49 15.96 -5.94 13.12
N GLY A 50 16.44 -4.96 12.32
CA GLY A 50 17.79 -4.96 11.78
C GLY A 50 17.96 -5.53 10.37
N LYS A 51 19.21 -5.52 9.89
CA LYS A 51 19.57 -5.72 8.47
C LYS A 51 19.22 -7.11 7.94
N LYS A 52 19.41 -8.17 8.74
CA LYS A 52 19.17 -9.56 8.35
C LYS A 52 17.70 -9.77 7.95
N TYR A 53 16.77 -9.38 8.80
CA TYR A 53 15.35 -9.55 8.54
C TYR A 53 14.83 -8.58 7.48
N ALA A 54 15.36 -7.36 7.43
CA ALA A 54 15.06 -6.43 6.34
C ALA A 54 15.44 -7.00 4.97
N ALA A 55 16.59 -7.69 4.87
CA ALA A 55 17.03 -8.35 3.66
C ALA A 55 16.08 -9.51 3.25
N LEU A 56 15.64 -10.34 4.21
CA LEU A 56 14.65 -11.40 3.93
C LEU A 56 13.34 -10.83 3.40
N VAL A 57 12.85 -9.74 4.00
CA VAL A 57 11.64 -9.05 3.54
C VAL A 57 11.83 -8.48 2.13
N MET A 58 12.99 -7.86 1.88
CA MET A 58 13.34 -7.33 0.55
C MET A 58 13.34 -8.43 -0.50
N VAL A 59 13.99 -9.57 -0.23
CA VAL A 59 14.02 -10.72 -1.15
C VAL A 59 12.61 -11.23 -1.42
N GLY A 60 11.79 -11.45 -0.38
CA GLY A 60 10.40 -11.89 -0.56
C GLY A 60 9.57 -10.89 -1.38
N ASP A 61 9.71 -9.59 -1.12
CA ASP A 61 8.99 -8.55 -1.85
C ASP A 61 9.45 -8.40 -3.31
N VAL A 62 10.74 -8.61 -3.60
CA VAL A 62 11.26 -8.65 -4.98
C VAL A 62 10.72 -9.88 -5.70
N LEU A 63 10.85 -11.07 -5.10
CA LEU A 63 10.45 -12.33 -5.71
C LEU A 63 8.95 -12.37 -6.05
N LYS A 64 8.09 -11.88 -5.15
CA LYS A 64 6.65 -11.85 -5.44
C LYS A 64 6.27 -10.88 -6.57
N GLY A 65 7.15 -9.94 -6.93
CA GLY A 65 7.03 -9.13 -8.13
C GLY A 65 7.60 -9.84 -9.37
N THR A 66 8.78 -10.44 -9.23
CA THR A 66 9.52 -11.08 -10.33
C THR A 66 8.84 -12.35 -10.84
N ILE A 67 8.47 -13.27 -9.95
CA ILE A 67 7.95 -14.59 -10.32
C ILE A 67 6.70 -14.53 -11.21
N PRO A 68 5.61 -13.81 -10.85
CA PRO A 68 4.43 -13.77 -11.72
C PRO A 68 4.72 -13.18 -13.11
N VAL A 69 5.65 -12.23 -13.18
CA VAL A 69 6.09 -11.63 -14.45
C VAL A 69 6.87 -12.63 -15.31
N LEU A 70 7.76 -13.43 -14.70
CA LEU A 70 8.46 -14.50 -15.41
C LEU A 70 7.50 -15.59 -15.88
N ILE A 71 6.51 -15.96 -15.06
CA ILE A 71 5.44 -16.89 -15.45
C ILE A 71 4.71 -16.36 -16.69
N ALA A 72 4.32 -15.08 -16.71
CA ALA A 72 3.69 -14.46 -17.87
C ALA A 72 4.56 -14.56 -19.14
N LYS A 73 5.88 -14.34 -19.01
CA LYS A 73 6.83 -14.45 -20.13
C LYS A 73 6.93 -15.88 -20.66
N VAL A 74 7.07 -16.86 -19.77
CA VAL A 74 7.17 -18.29 -20.16
C VAL A 74 5.89 -18.77 -20.83
N LEU A 75 4.73 -18.26 -20.41
CA LEU A 75 3.44 -18.54 -21.05
C LEU A 75 3.19 -17.77 -22.36
N GLY A 76 4.20 -17.05 -22.89
CA GLY A 76 4.12 -16.35 -24.17
C GLY A 76 3.19 -15.14 -24.16
N ALA A 77 2.94 -14.53 -23.00
CA ALA A 77 2.09 -13.35 -22.91
C ALA A 77 2.70 -12.15 -23.65
N THR A 78 1.84 -11.30 -24.22
CA THR A 78 2.30 -10.08 -24.90
C THR A 78 2.95 -9.10 -23.91
N PRO A 79 3.85 -8.19 -24.35
CA PRO A 79 4.50 -7.24 -23.47
C PRO A 79 3.53 -6.40 -22.62
N ALA A 80 2.39 -6.00 -23.20
CA ALA A 80 1.33 -5.32 -22.47
C ALA A 80 0.75 -6.18 -21.32
N ILE A 81 0.43 -7.46 -21.58
CA ILE A 81 -0.09 -8.38 -20.54
C ILE A 81 0.94 -8.56 -19.42
N ILE A 82 2.23 -8.71 -19.77
CA ILE A 82 3.30 -8.84 -18.78
C ILE A 82 3.41 -7.57 -17.92
N ALA A 83 3.28 -6.38 -18.53
CA ALA A 83 3.30 -5.12 -17.79
C ALA A 83 2.08 -4.94 -16.87
N PHE A 84 0.88 -5.37 -17.29
CA PHE A 84 -0.29 -5.42 -16.41
C PHE A 84 -0.14 -6.46 -15.29
N THR A 85 0.56 -7.57 -15.54
CA THR A 85 0.91 -8.57 -14.53
C THR A 85 1.83 -7.95 -13.45
N ALA A 86 2.81 -7.15 -13.86
CA ALA A 86 3.65 -6.38 -12.94
C ALA A 86 2.82 -5.39 -12.10
N LEU A 87 1.92 -4.63 -12.72
CA LEU A 87 1.01 -3.72 -12.02
C LEU A 87 0.16 -4.47 -10.99
N ALA A 88 -0.41 -5.62 -11.36
CA ALA A 88 -1.23 -6.44 -10.47
C ALA A 88 -0.46 -6.94 -9.25
N ALA A 89 0.79 -7.38 -9.40
CA ALA A 89 1.65 -7.78 -8.28
C ALA A 89 1.92 -6.61 -7.31
N VAL A 90 2.16 -5.41 -7.85
CA VAL A 90 2.36 -4.19 -7.04
C VAL A 90 1.08 -3.80 -6.30
N ILE A 91 -0.08 -3.87 -6.97
CA ILE A 91 -1.39 -3.63 -6.34
C ILE A 91 -1.64 -4.66 -5.22
N GLY A 92 -1.33 -5.93 -5.45
CA GLY A 92 -1.39 -6.98 -4.43
C GLY A 92 -0.54 -6.65 -3.21
N HIS A 93 0.69 -6.18 -3.40
CA HIS A 93 1.53 -5.75 -2.28
C HIS A 93 0.92 -4.57 -1.50
N MET A 94 0.32 -3.59 -2.19
CA MET A 94 -0.20 -2.37 -1.58
C MET A 94 -1.56 -2.59 -0.89
N PHE A 95 -2.39 -3.46 -1.46
CA PHE A 95 -3.75 -3.81 -1.05
C PHE A 95 -3.90 -5.34 -0.97
N PRO A 96 -3.19 -5.99 -0.04
CA PRO A 96 -3.13 -7.44 0.07
C PRO A 96 -4.43 -8.02 0.61
N VAL A 97 -5.10 -8.87 -0.18
CA VAL A 97 -6.37 -9.49 0.21
C VAL A 97 -6.25 -10.30 1.52
N PHE A 98 -5.12 -10.99 1.71
CA PHE A 98 -4.86 -11.81 2.90
C PHE A 98 -4.58 -10.99 4.18
N PHE A 99 -4.35 -9.69 4.05
CA PHE A 99 -3.97 -8.80 5.17
C PHE A 99 -4.88 -7.57 5.25
N LYS A 100 -6.18 -7.77 5.03
CA LYS A 100 -7.25 -6.74 5.16
C LYS A 100 -6.98 -5.50 4.30
N PHE A 101 -6.36 -5.69 3.13
CA PHE A 101 -5.98 -4.62 2.19
C PHE A 101 -5.04 -3.56 2.77
N LYS A 102 -4.35 -3.86 3.88
CA LYS A 102 -3.39 -2.97 4.54
C LYS A 102 -1.96 -3.43 4.27
N GLY A 103 -1.43 -3.03 3.13
CA GLY A 103 -0.10 -3.42 2.65
C GLY A 103 0.93 -2.30 2.64
N GLY A 104 2.11 -2.64 2.12
CA GLY A 104 3.25 -1.74 2.02
C GLY A 104 3.16 -0.76 0.85
N LYS A 105 4.29 -0.16 0.47
CA LYS A 105 4.36 0.88 -0.58
C LYS A 105 4.76 0.38 -1.96
N GLY A 106 5.07 -0.91 -2.11
CA GLY A 106 5.25 -1.56 -3.41
C GLY A 106 6.57 -1.34 -4.12
N VAL A 107 7.53 -0.60 -3.55
CA VAL A 107 8.80 -0.25 -4.24
C VAL A 107 9.63 -1.49 -4.59
N ALA A 108 9.91 -2.36 -3.61
CA ALA A 108 10.68 -3.59 -3.82
C ALA A 108 9.98 -4.55 -4.80
N THR A 109 8.64 -4.67 -4.69
CA THR A 109 7.82 -5.46 -5.62
C THR A 109 7.82 -4.89 -7.03
N ALA A 110 7.80 -3.57 -7.18
CA ALA A 110 7.94 -2.92 -8.49
C ALA A 110 9.32 -3.15 -9.10
N ILE A 111 10.40 -3.02 -8.31
CA ILE A 111 11.77 -3.33 -8.78
C ILE A 111 11.86 -4.78 -9.24
N GLY A 112 11.38 -5.73 -8.44
CA GLY A 112 11.37 -7.14 -8.81
C GLY A 112 10.55 -7.44 -10.07
N ALA A 113 9.36 -6.84 -10.19
CA ALA A 113 8.52 -6.98 -11.37
C ALA A 113 9.19 -6.41 -12.62
N LEU A 114 9.86 -5.25 -12.51
CA LEU A 114 10.59 -4.63 -13.61
C LEU A 114 11.84 -5.42 -14.02
N LEU A 115 12.56 -6.03 -13.06
CA LEU A 115 13.67 -6.95 -13.34
C LEU A 115 13.19 -8.17 -14.13
N GLY A 116 12.05 -8.75 -13.76
CA GLY A 116 11.44 -9.87 -14.49
C GLY A 116 10.95 -9.47 -15.88
N PHE A 117 10.36 -8.27 -15.99
CA PHE A 117 9.82 -7.73 -17.23
C PHE A 117 10.95 -7.48 -18.23
N HIS A 118 11.89 -6.62 -17.86
CA HIS A 118 13.05 -6.26 -18.65
C HIS A 118 14.23 -5.93 -17.73
N PHE A 119 15.22 -6.82 -17.72
CA PHE A 119 16.34 -6.78 -16.78
C PHE A 119 17.02 -5.40 -16.69
N ILE A 120 17.32 -4.78 -17.84
CA ILE A 120 17.97 -3.46 -17.89
C ILE A 120 17.11 -2.38 -17.23
N ILE A 121 15.78 -2.39 -17.41
CA ILE A 121 14.90 -1.39 -16.80
C ILE A 121 14.88 -1.58 -15.29
N GLY A 122 14.76 -2.82 -14.82
CA GLY A 122 14.82 -3.14 -13.39
C GLY A 122 16.14 -2.68 -12.76
N VAL A 123 17.27 -2.90 -13.45
CA VAL A 123 18.60 -2.43 -13.02
C VAL A 123 18.66 -0.91 -13.00
N MET A 124 18.18 -0.21 -14.03
CA MET A 124 18.16 1.27 -14.04
C MET A 124 17.33 1.84 -12.88
N VAL A 125 16.16 1.28 -12.60
CA VAL A 125 15.33 1.70 -11.46
C VAL A 125 16.05 1.44 -10.14
N ALA A 126 16.64 0.26 -9.96
CA ALA A 126 17.40 -0.06 -8.75
C ALA A 126 18.64 0.85 -8.58
N ALA A 127 19.38 1.11 -9.66
CA ALA A 127 20.54 1.99 -9.66
C ALA A 127 20.16 3.43 -9.32
N THR A 128 19.09 3.97 -9.92
CA THR A 128 18.56 5.30 -9.59
C THR A 128 18.14 5.37 -8.13
N TRP A 129 17.50 4.32 -7.61
CA TRP A 129 17.14 4.25 -6.20
C TRP A 129 18.39 4.32 -5.31
N LEU A 130 19.41 3.50 -5.60
CA LEU A 130 20.66 3.46 -4.84
C LEU A 130 21.40 4.81 -4.90
N LEU A 131 21.49 5.41 -6.07
CA LEU A 131 22.11 6.71 -6.29
C LEU A 131 21.44 7.79 -5.43
N VAL A 132 20.12 7.94 -5.55
CA VAL A 132 19.37 8.96 -4.80
C VAL A 132 19.42 8.67 -3.29
N ALA A 133 19.31 7.41 -2.87
CA ALA A 133 19.41 7.03 -1.47
C ALA A 133 20.81 7.33 -0.89
N ASN A 134 21.87 7.12 -1.67
CA ASN A 134 23.24 7.40 -1.27
C ASN A 134 23.47 8.89 -1.00
N PHE A 135 23.06 9.77 -1.93
CA PHE A 135 23.26 11.21 -1.82
C PHE A 135 22.29 11.88 -0.84
N SER A 136 20.99 11.55 -0.89
CA SER A 136 19.98 12.22 -0.06
C SER A 136 19.82 11.62 1.33
N ARG A 137 20.21 10.35 1.51
CA ARG A 137 19.95 9.55 2.71
C ARG A 137 18.46 9.34 3.02
N TYR A 138 17.54 9.65 2.10
CA TYR A 138 16.11 9.41 2.24
C TYR A 138 15.63 8.25 1.37
N SER A 139 15.13 7.19 2.01
CA SER A 139 14.55 6.03 1.31
C SER A 139 13.28 6.37 0.53
N SER A 140 12.47 7.30 1.05
CA SER A 140 11.23 7.75 0.40
C SER A 140 11.50 8.55 -0.86
N LEU A 141 12.43 9.52 -0.82
CA LEU A 141 12.82 10.30 -1.98
C LEU A 141 13.39 9.40 -3.09
N ALA A 142 14.30 8.49 -2.74
CA ALA A 142 14.85 7.50 -3.67
C ALA A 142 13.75 6.67 -4.36
N SER A 143 12.76 6.23 -3.59
CA SER A 143 11.62 5.46 -4.10
C SER A 143 10.75 6.25 -5.08
N ILE A 144 10.44 7.50 -4.73
CA ILE A 144 9.61 8.37 -5.58
C ILE A 144 10.33 8.63 -6.90
N VAL A 145 11.60 9.04 -6.86
CA VAL A 145 12.38 9.35 -8.07
C VAL A 145 12.55 8.13 -8.96
N ALA A 146 13.00 7.00 -8.40
CA ALA A 146 13.30 5.79 -9.16
C ALA A 146 12.06 5.23 -9.87
N ILE A 147 10.93 5.11 -9.16
CA ILE A 147 9.71 4.55 -9.76
C ILE A 147 9.07 5.53 -10.74
N SER A 148 9.11 6.84 -10.48
CA SER A 148 8.56 7.85 -11.40
C SER A 148 9.29 7.88 -12.75
N LEU A 149 10.57 7.51 -12.78
CA LEU A 149 11.34 7.41 -14.02
C LEU A 149 11.11 6.11 -14.79
N SER A 150 10.49 5.09 -14.17
CA SER A 150 10.29 3.78 -14.81
C SER A 150 9.48 3.82 -16.13
N PRO A 151 8.40 4.61 -16.29
CA PRO A 151 7.70 4.70 -17.58
C PRO A 151 8.59 5.31 -18.66
N PHE A 152 9.41 6.32 -18.32
CA PHE A 152 10.34 6.94 -19.25
C PHE A 152 11.46 5.98 -19.68
N TYR A 153 12.03 5.21 -18.74
CA TYR A 153 12.98 4.15 -19.10
C TYR A 153 12.35 3.12 -20.04
N SER A 154 11.08 2.77 -19.84
CA SER A 154 10.39 1.85 -20.75
C SER A 154 10.21 2.41 -22.16
N LEU A 155 9.91 3.70 -22.30
CA LEU A 155 9.81 4.35 -23.61
C LEU A 155 11.16 4.40 -24.32
N LEU A 156 12.23 4.74 -23.60
CA LEU A 156 13.57 4.87 -24.18
C LEU A 156 14.17 3.52 -24.60
N ILE A 157 13.96 2.47 -23.81
CA ILE A 157 14.61 1.17 -24.02
C ILE A 157 13.76 0.22 -24.86
N VAL A 158 12.44 0.19 -24.63
CA VAL A 158 11.53 -0.76 -25.31
C VAL A 158 10.80 -0.09 -26.47
N GLY A 159 10.60 1.23 -26.45
CA GLY A 159 10.00 1.96 -27.56
C GLY A 159 8.52 1.66 -27.81
N ARG A 160 7.80 1.14 -26.80
CA ARG A 160 6.42 0.65 -26.94
C ARG A 160 5.44 1.39 -26.04
N LEU A 161 4.41 1.98 -26.64
CA LEU A 161 3.38 2.75 -25.92
C LEU A 161 2.39 1.88 -25.15
N ASP A 162 2.20 0.60 -25.51
CA ASP A 162 1.25 -0.30 -24.83
C ASP A 162 1.71 -0.72 -23.41
N ILE A 163 3.00 -0.58 -23.12
CA ILE A 163 3.60 -0.84 -21.79
C ILE A 163 3.55 0.40 -20.89
N PHE A 164 3.43 1.60 -21.47
CA PHE A 164 3.47 2.84 -20.72
C PHE A 164 2.37 2.95 -19.65
N PRO A 165 1.07 2.68 -19.96
CA PRO A 165 -0.01 2.82 -18.98
C PRO A 165 0.21 2.04 -17.67
N PRO A 166 0.50 0.71 -17.67
CA PRO A 166 0.68 -0.01 -16.41
C PRO A 166 1.87 0.50 -15.58
N LEU A 167 2.99 0.88 -16.21
CA LEU A 167 4.13 1.46 -15.48
C LEU A 167 3.81 2.85 -14.92
N PHE A 168 3.09 3.66 -15.69
CA PHE A 168 2.61 4.96 -15.24
C PHE A 168 1.67 4.82 -14.03
N PHE A 169 0.75 3.84 -14.04
CA PHE A 169 -0.10 3.54 -12.89
C PHE A 169 0.70 3.02 -11.68
N ILE A 170 1.73 2.20 -11.87
CA ILE A 170 2.65 1.81 -10.78
C ILE A 170 3.26 3.07 -10.15
N ALA A 171 3.76 4.01 -10.96
CA ALA A 171 4.30 5.27 -10.45
C ALA A 171 3.27 6.06 -9.65
N LEU A 172 2.08 6.31 -10.21
CA LEU A 172 1.01 7.03 -9.51
C LEU A 172 0.64 6.38 -8.16
N LEU A 173 0.52 5.06 -8.12
CA LEU A 173 0.22 4.33 -6.89
C LEU A 173 1.34 4.45 -5.86
N VAL A 174 2.60 4.38 -6.29
CA VAL A 174 3.76 4.59 -5.40
C VAL A 174 3.77 6.01 -4.85
N LEU A 175 3.52 7.04 -5.67
CA LEU A 175 3.39 8.43 -5.19
C LEU A 175 2.25 8.54 -4.15
N TYR A 176 1.08 7.98 -4.45
CA TYR A 176 -0.06 7.98 -3.54
C TYR A 176 0.30 7.35 -2.18
N LYS A 177 0.95 6.17 -2.19
CA LYS A 177 1.40 5.49 -0.96
C LYS A 177 2.52 6.24 -0.24
N HIS A 178 3.17 7.21 -0.89
CA HIS A 178 4.20 8.08 -0.31
C HIS A 178 3.70 9.46 0.12
N LYS A 179 2.41 9.79 0.01
CA LYS A 179 1.87 11.12 0.37
C LYS A 179 2.35 11.65 1.75
N ASN A 180 2.35 10.79 2.77
CA ASN A 180 2.79 11.18 4.11
C ASN A 180 4.32 11.40 4.18
N ASN A 181 5.09 10.69 3.36
CA ASN A 181 6.54 10.90 3.26
C ASN A 181 6.87 12.17 2.50
N ILE A 182 6.08 12.51 1.47
CA ILE A 182 6.22 13.77 0.74
C ILE A 182 6.01 14.94 1.68
N ASN A 183 4.94 14.92 2.48
CA ASN A 183 4.71 15.96 3.48
C ASN A 183 5.89 16.07 4.46
N ARG A 184 6.37 14.95 5.02
CA ARG A 184 7.55 14.98 5.91
C ARG A 184 8.85 15.42 5.23
N LEU A 185 9.01 15.19 3.92
CA LEU A 185 10.16 15.68 3.15
C LEU A 185 10.08 17.21 2.99
N ILE A 186 8.90 17.74 2.70
CA ILE A 186 8.64 19.18 2.61
C ILE A 186 8.88 19.84 3.97
N ASP A 187 8.39 19.22 5.04
CA ASP A 187 8.54 19.70 6.42
C ASP A 187 9.97 19.50 6.98
N GLY A 188 10.86 18.80 6.26
CA GLY A 188 12.23 18.52 6.71
C GLY A 188 12.36 17.50 7.84
N VAL A 189 11.29 16.76 8.17
CA VAL A 189 11.23 15.81 9.30
C VAL A 189 11.25 14.34 8.88
N GLU A 190 11.42 14.04 7.58
CA GLU A 190 11.52 12.66 7.10
C GLU A 190 12.76 11.96 7.70
N PRO A 191 12.64 10.75 8.25
CA PRO A 191 13.77 10.06 8.85
C PRO A 191 14.78 9.58 7.79
N LYS A 192 16.05 9.94 7.99
CA LYS A 192 17.18 9.43 7.19
C LYS A 192 17.41 7.93 7.43
N ILE A 193 17.99 7.26 6.44
CA ILE A 193 18.42 5.86 6.54
C ILE A 193 19.58 5.77 7.54
N LYS A 194 19.39 4.98 8.60
CA LYS A 194 20.40 4.64 9.60
C LYS A 194 20.58 3.13 9.61
N PHE A 195 21.83 2.67 9.59
CA PHE A 195 22.17 1.26 9.80
C PHE A 195 22.50 1.09 11.28
N LYS A 196 21.66 0.39 12.04
CA LYS A 196 22.06 -0.08 13.37
C LYS A 196 22.86 -1.38 13.19
N PRO A 197 24.04 -1.52 13.81
CA PRO A 197 24.65 -2.83 14.02
C PRO A 197 23.68 -3.72 14.81
N ASP A 198 23.75 -5.02 14.56
CA ASP A 198 22.76 -6.04 14.88
C ASP A 198 22.02 -5.85 16.23
N VAL A 199 20.75 -5.44 16.15
CA VAL A 199 19.78 -5.28 17.28
C VAL A 199 19.35 -6.64 17.86
N ILE A 200 20.03 -7.72 17.48
CA ILE A 200 19.66 -9.10 17.83
C ILE A 200 19.90 -9.36 19.32
N HIS A 201 21.00 -8.85 19.89
CA HIS A 201 21.30 -9.03 21.32
C HIS A 201 20.18 -8.43 22.19
N ASP A 202 19.78 -7.19 21.93
CA ASP A 202 18.75 -6.50 22.73
C ASP A 202 17.37 -7.18 22.68
N ILE A 203 17.00 -7.77 21.54
CA ILE A 203 15.66 -8.36 21.34
C ILE A 203 15.60 -9.81 21.83
N MET A 204 16.67 -10.59 21.67
CA MET A 204 16.69 -12.00 22.08
C MET A 204 17.05 -12.20 23.56
N GLU A 205 17.75 -11.25 24.19
CA GLU A 205 18.07 -11.30 25.63
C GLU A 205 16.98 -10.69 26.52
N SER A 206 16.00 -10.01 25.94
CA SER A 206 14.86 -9.51 26.71
C SER A 206 13.90 -10.66 27.01
N PRO A 207 13.74 -11.11 28.28
CA PRO A 207 12.72 -12.10 28.61
C PRO A 207 11.34 -11.54 28.22
N PRO A 208 10.35 -12.40 27.90
CA PRO A 208 9.00 -11.93 27.67
C PRO A 208 8.57 -11.10 28.88
N VAL A 209 8.16 -9.85 28.64
CA VAL A 209 7.55 -9.01 29.68
C VAL A 209 6.20 -9.65 30.01
N ILE A 210 6.22 -10.60 30.93
CA ILE A 210 5.03 -11.01 31.67
C ILE A 210 4.73 -9.82 32.56
N ASN A 211 3.68 -9.08 32.22
CA ASN A 211 3.19 -8.04 33.10
C ASN A 211 2.56 -8.72 34.32
N GLU A 212 3.36 -9.02 35.34
CA GLU A 212 2.92 -9.63 36.61
C GLU A 212 1.95 -8.73 37.39
N ASN A 213 1.78 -7.47 36.97
CA ASN A 213 0.89 -6.50 37.61
C ASN A 213 -0.41 -6.24 36.84
N ALA A 214 -0.82 -7.13 35.94
CA ALA A 214 -2.21 -7.16 35.52
C ALA A 214 -3.05 -7.70 36.67
N GLU A 215 -3.47 -6.82 37.59
CA GLU A 215 -4.50 -7.11 38.58
C GLU A 215 -5.71 -7.72 37.87
N VAL A 216 -5.88 -9.03 38.05
CA VAL A 216 -7.11 -9.73 37.73
C VAL A 216 -8.17 -9.17 38.69
N PRO A 217 -9.26 -8.56 38.22
CA PRO A 217 -10.31 -8.10 39.12
C PRO A 217 -10.87 -9.30 39.87
N THR A 218 -10.52 -9.43 41.15
CA THR A 218 -11.07 -10.44 42.05
C THR A 218 -12.57 -10.18 42.20
N GLN A 219 -13.39 -11.01 41.57
CA GLN A 219 -14.81 -11.09 41.87
C GLN A 219 -14.95 -11.67 43.29
N LYS A 220 -15.52 -10.87 44.20
CA LYS A 220 -15.97 -11.36 45.51
C LYS A 220 -17.01 -12.48 45.32
N PRO A 221 -16.97 -13.55 46.13
CA PRO A 221 -18.01 -14.57 46.07
C PRO A 221 -19.30 -14.00 46.64
N VAL A 222 -20.31 -13.81 45.79
CA VAL A 222 -21.66 -13.48 46.23
C VAL A 222 -22.35 -14.77 46.63
N ALA A 223 -22.54 -14.92 47.94
CA ALA A 223 -23.36 -15.98 48.53
C ALA A 223 -24.79 -15.89 47.98
N ALA A 224 -25.35 -17.06 47.68
CA ALA A 224 -26.72 -17.20 47.22
C ALA A 224 -27.70 -16.89 48.35
N GLU A 225 -28.60 -15.94 48.12
CA GLU A 225 -29.93 -15.94 48.73
C GLU A 225 -30.99 -15.83 47.63
N SER A 226 -31.88 -16.81 47.64
CA SER A 226 -32.98 -17.03 46.72
C SER A 226 -34.15 -16.07 46.97
N LYS A 227 -34.70 -15.45 45.91
CA LYS A 227 -36.16 -15.24 45.78
C LYS A 227 -36.61 -15.45 44.34
N ILE A 228 -37.72 -16.17 44.24
CA ILE A 228 -38.32 -16.85 43.09
C ILE A 228 -39.18 -15.87 42.28
N GLU A 229 -39.17 -15.92 40.94
CA GLU A 229 -40.42 -16.08 40.17
C GLU A 229 -40.22 -16.51 38.70
N LYS A 230 -41.22 -17.25 38.23
CA LYS A 230 -41.20 -18.26 37.17
C LYS A 230 -41.34 -17.65 35.77
N VAL A 231 -40.61 -18.21 34.79
CA VAL A 231 -41.06 -18.20 33.39
C VAL A 231 -40.90 -19.61 32.81
N THR A 232 -42.05 -20.24 32.57
CA THR A 232 -42.21 -21.58 32.02
C THR A 232 -41.87 -21.60 30.53
N VAL A 233 -40.97 -22.50 30.13
CA VAL A 233 -40.72 -22.88 28.73
C VAL A 233 -41.82 -23.83 28.26
N LYS A 234 -42.31 -23.64 27.03
CA LYS A 234 -42.87 -24.75 26.24
C LYS A 234 -42.28 -24.77 24.85
N GLU A 235 -41.60 -25.88 24.60
CA GLU A 235 -41.07 -26.38 23.34
C GLU A 235 -42.15 -27.23 22.62
N LYS A 236 -42.24 -27.17 21.28
CA LYS A 236 -42.24 -28.33 20.37
C LYS A 236 -42.61 -28.00 18.91
N GLU A 237 -41.64 -28.27 18.04
CA GLU A 237 -41.64 -29.08 16.80
C GLU A 237 -42.85 -29.17 15.81
N LYS A 238 -42.43 -29.20 14.53
CA LYS A 238 -42.94 -29.88 13.30
C LYS A 238 -43.78 -29.13 12.24
N THR A 239 -43.17 -29.15 11.05
CA THR A 239 -43.52 -28.86 9.62
C THR A 239 -44.84 -29.51 9.12
N PRO A 240 -45.32 -29.34 7.85
CA PRO A 240 -44.89 -28.50 6.70
C PRO A 240 -46.06 -27.86 5.85
N LYS A 241 -45.68 -27.26 4.69
CA LYS A 241 -46.41 -27.12 3.39
C LYS A 241 -47.19 -25.83 3.05
N SER A 242 -46.67 -25.16 2.00
CA SER A 242 -47.32 -24.93 0.69
C SER A 242 -47.95 -23.55 0.37
N LYS A 243 -47.75 -23.18 -0.91
CA LYS A 243 -48.50 -22.25 -1.79
C LYS A 243 -48.18 -20.74 -1.77
N ALA A 244 -47.51 -20.31 -2.85
CA ALA A 244 -47.78 -19.07 -3.59
C ALA A 244 -49.22 -19.12 -4.20
N PRO A 245 -49.80 -18.09 -4.86
CA PRO A 245 -49.17 -16.90 -5.48
C PRO A 245 -50.03 -15.59 -5.51
N THR A 246 -49.55 -14.60 -6.29
CA THR A 246 -50.33 -13.56 -7.04
C THR A 246 -51.05 -12.46 -6.22
N LYS A 247 -51.27 -11.22 -6.69
CA LYS A 247 -51.25 -10.58 -8.02
C LYS A 247 -51.36 -9.05 -7.80
N ASN A 248 -50.82 -8.28 -8.76
CA ASN A 248 -51.35 -7.02 -9.34
C ASN A 248 -51.69 -5.84 -8.42
N ALA A 249 -51.65 -4.57 -8.80
CA ALA A 249 -51.18 -3.74 -9.91
C ALA A 249 -51.38 -2.30 -9.35
N LYS A 250 -50.80 -1.20 -9.84
CA LYS A 250 -51.10 -0.51 -11.10
C LYS A 250 -50.53 0.92 -10.91
N THR A 251 -49.86 1.45 -11.94
CA THR A 251 -49.97 2.82 -12.51
C THR A 251 -50.03 4.04 -11.56
N THR A 252 -49.36 5.19 -11.77
CA THR A 252 -49.17 5.93 -13.03
C THR A 252 -48.23 7.14 -12.85
N LYS A 253 -47.65 7.55 -13.98
CA LYS A 253 -46.89 8.77 -14.35
C LYS A 253 -47.36 10.11 -13.73
N ALA A 254 -46.42 11.04 -13.52
CA ALA A 254 -46.30 12.30 -14.31
C ALA A 254 -45.18 13.24 -13.77
N ALA A 255 -44.31 13.71 -14.68
CA ALA A 255 -43.54 14.98 -14.60
C ALA A 255 -44.40 16.11 -15.28
N PRO A 256 -43.98 17.39 -15.51
CA PRO A 256 -42.64 18.01 -15.47
C PRO A 256 -42.55 19.55 -15.12
N LYS A 257 -41.34 20.13 -15.35
CA LYS A 257 -40.95 21.58 -15.57
C LYS A 257 -40.72 22.44 -14.30
N LYS A 258 -39.76 23.39 -14.20
CA LYS A 258 -38.87 24.11 -15.16
C LYS A 258 -37.74 24.85 -14.39
N ALA A 259 -36.62 25.10 -15.10
CA ALA A 259 -35.63 26.22 -15.12
C ALA A 259 -35.71 27.36 -14.07
N SER A 260 -34.68 28.14 -13.69
CA SER A 260 -33.32 28.55 -14.15
C SER A 260 -32.59 29.12 -12.91
N LYS A 261 -31.29 29.42 -12.80
CA LYS A 261 -30.44 30.29 -13.63
C LYS A 261 -29.01 30.27 -13.04
N ALA A 262 -28.00 30.44 -13.90
CA ALA A 262 -26.58 30.62 -13.57
C ALA A 262 -26.21 32.11 -13.44
N GLU A 263 -25.11 32.44 -12.74
CA GLU A 263 -24.08 33.43 -13.16
C GLU A 263 -22.97 33.64 -12.08
N GLU A 264 -21.73 33.33 -12.46
CA GLU A 264 -20.49 34.12 -12.24
C GLU A 264 -20.21 34.85 -13.59
N PRO A 265 -19.25 35.79 -13.80
CA PRO A 265 -18.12 36.24 -12.95
C PRO A 265 -17.87 37.78 -12.99
N THR A 266 -16.83 38.30 -12.33
CA THR A 266 -16.20 39.56 -12.76
C THR A 266 -14.74 39.77 -12.31
N LYS A 267 -13.88 40.13 -13.28
CA LYS A 267 -12.52 40.68 -13.12
C LYS A 267 -12.34 41.86 -14.09
N LYS A 268 -11.80 42.99 -13.60
CA LYS A 268 -10.83 43.96 -14.23
C LYS A 268 -10.89 45.28 -13.42
N ALA A 269 -9.87 45.74 -12.70
CA ALA A 269 -8.53 46.26 -13.09
C ALA A 269 -8.50 47.75 -13.51
N LYS A 270 -7.94 48.61 -12.65
CA LYS A 270 -6.86 49.61 -12.94
C LYS A 270 -6.73 50.62 -11.79
N THR A 271 -5.53 50.75 -11.21
CA THR A 271 -4.96 52.03 -10.76
C THR A 271 -3.46 51.91 -10.54
N THR A 272 -2.81 53.06 -10.61
CA THR A 272 -1.44 53.36 -11.02
C THR A 272 -0.41 53.41 -9.87
N LYS A 273 0.87 53.32 -10.29
CA LYS A 273 2.13 53.42 -9.53
C LYS A 273 2.34 54.81 -8.87
N PRO A 274 3.28 54.96 -7.91
CA PRO A 274 4.63 55.38 -8.30
C PRO A 274 5.80 54.68 -7.56
N LYS A 275 6.97 54.80 -8.19
CA LYS A 275 8.31 54.31 -7.83
C LYS A 275 8.97 55.36 -6.91
N SER A 276 9.68 54.93 -5.87
CA SER A 276 10.63 55.79 -5.12
C SER A 276 12.08 55.27 -5.31
N PRO A 277 13.09 56.15 -5.24
CA PRO A 277 14.42 55.93 -5.82
C PRO A 277 15.43 55.31 -4.85
N LYS A 278 16.48 54.70 -5.41
CA LYS A 278 17.69 54.25 -4.71
C LYS A 278 18.83 55.24 -5.04
N PRO A 279 19.63 55.73 -4.09
CA PRO A 279 20.76 56.62 -4.39
C PRO A 279 21.95 55.86 -4.98
N LYS A 280 22.67 56.52 -5.89
CA LYS A 280 24.05 56.22 -6.29
C LYS A 280 24.98 57.11 -5.46
N GLU A 281 26.06 56.53 -4.95
CA GLU A 281 27.39 57.16 -4.72
C GLU A 281 28.38 56.03 -5.09
N GLU A 282 29.14 56.12 -6.18
CA GLU A 282 30.44 56.82 -6.36
C GLU A 282 31.54 56.35 -5.41
N GLN A 283 32.36 55.39 -5.89
CA GLN A 283 33.80 55.53 -6.17
C GLN A 283 34.29 54.29 -6.92
#